data_AF-A0A9Q3ENG0-F1
#
_entry.id   AF-A0A9Q3ENG0-F1
#
_cell.length_a   1.000
_cell.length_b   1.000
_cell.length_c   1.000
_cell.angle_alpha   90.00
_cell.angle_beta   90.00
_cell.angle_gamma   90.00
#
_symmetry.space_group_name_H-M   'P 1'
#
loop_
_entity.id
_entity.type
_entity.pdbx_description
1 polymer ?
#
loop_
_entity_poly.entity_id
_entity_poly.type
_entity_poly.pdbx_seq_one_letter_code
_entity_poly.pdbx_strand_id
1 'polypeptide(L)'
;MSSKILTCRQACWAEFLSEFHFSITSRPGGLATLPDALSHWDNIYPERRQDFISKNPWNYQKIIKQDEIQASKFFAVKVEAFSNLIESIQKALWQDSQYRSILQDLG
;
A
#
# COMPACT_ATOMS: atom_id res chain seq x y z
N MET A 1 11.14 25.41 -5.84
CA MET A 1 11.28 23.95 -6.04
C MET A 1 12.76 23.66 -6.20
N SER A 2 13.37 22.93 -5.27
CA SER A 2 14.77 22.47 -5.39
C SER A 2 14.72 21.03 -5.89
N SER A 3 15.41 20.72 -6.99
CA SER A 3 15.56 19.35 -7.47
C SER A 3 16.89 18.79 -6.98
N LYS A 4 16.86 17.56 -6.46
CA LYS A 4 18.03 16.81 -6.03
C LYS A 4 17.90 15.38 -6.56
N ILE A 5 18.99 14.87 -7.15
CA ILE A 5 19.06 13.47 -7.55
C ILE A 5 19.28 12.62 -6.29
N LEU A 6 18.38 11.66 -6.06
CA LEU A 6 18.46 10.75 -4.92
C LEU A 6 19.46 9.62 -5.18
N THR A 7 20.14 9.15 -4.13
CA THR A 7 20.91 7.92 -4.21
C THR A 7 19.98 6.71 -4.26
N CYS A 8 20.48 5.54 -4.71
CA CYS A 8 19.69 4.30 -4.76
C CYS A 8 19.00 4.00 -3.42
N ARG A 9 19.74 4.08 -2.30
CA ARG A 9 19.18 3.89 -0.96
C ARG A 9 18.07 4.90 -0.65
N GLN A 10 18.26 6.17 -0.98
CA GLN A 10 17.24 7.19 -0.75
C GLN A 10 15.99 6.96 -1.59
N ALA A 11 16.14 6.56 -2.86
CA ALA A 11 15.02 6.30 -3.76
C ALA A 11 14.17 5.11 -3.27
N CYS A 12 14.79 4.01 -2.82
CA CYS A 12 14.08 2.86 -2.27
C CYS A 12 13.20 3.24 -1.07
N TRP A 13 13.70 4.11 -0.18
CA TRP A 13 12.94 4.55 0.99
C TRP A 13 11.95 5.67 0.66
N ALA A 14 12.16 6.45 -0.40
CA ALA A 14 11.32 7.60 -0.73
C ALA A 14 9.87 7.20 -1.05
N GLU A 15 9.68 6.09 -1.76
CA GLU A 15 8.34 5.56 -2.08
C GLU A 15 7.60 5.18 -0.79
N PHE A 16 8.20 4.32 0.04
CA PHE A 16 7.61 3.90 1.31
C PHE A 16 7.33 5.08 2.25
N LEU A 17 8.27 6.00 2.38
CA LEU A 17 8.13 7.15 3.28
C LEU A 17 7.07 8.14 2.79
N SER A 18 6.73 8.18 1.50
CA SER A 18 5.74 9.11 0.95
C SER A 18 4.33 8.93 1.51
N GLU A 19 4.02 7.74 2.04
CA GLU A 19 2.72 7.43 2.67
C GLU A 19 2.55 8.09 4.05
N PHE A 20 3.65 8.55 4.65
CA PHE A 20 3.68 9.10 5.99
C PHE A 20 3.80 10.63 5.95
N HIS A 21 3.08 11.30 6.85
CA HIS A 21 3.26 12.73 7.08
C HIS A 21 4.29 12.95 8.20
N PHE A 22 5.56 13.15 7.83
CA PHE A 22 6.66 13.28 8.79
C PHE A 22 7.61 14.44 8.44
N SER A 23 8.42 14.83 9.43
CA SER A 23 9.52 15.80 9.25
C SER A 23 10.83 15.18 9.75
N ILE A 24 11.90 15.29 8.95
CA ILE A 24 13.21 14.79 9.33
C ILE A 24 13.95 15.88 10.09
N THR A 25 14.27 15.62 11.36
CA THR A 25 15.09 16.50 12.20
C THR A 25 16.38 15.80 12.60
N SER A 26 17.51 16.51 12.49
CA SER A 26 18.79 16.00 12.97
C SER A 26 18.79 15.98 14.50
N ARG A 27 19.15 14.84 15.10
CA ARG A 27 19.27 14.70 16.55
C ARG A 27 20.74 14.43 16.93
N PRO A 28 21.38 15.29 17.73
CA PRO A 28 22.72 15.01 18.25
C PRO A 28 22.68 13.82 19.21
N GLY A 29 23.81 13.11 19.36
CA GLY A 29 23.89 11.80 20.05
C GLY A 29 23.29 11.77 21.46
N GLY A 30 23.43 12.85 22.24
CA GLY A 30 22.83 12.95 23.58
C GLY A 30 21.30 12.94 23.61
N LEU A 31 20.64 13.28 22.49
CA LEU A 31 19.18 13.19 22.33
C LEU A 31 18.74 11.90 21.61
N ALA A 32 19.70 11.07 21.19
CA ALA A 32 19.49 9.80 20.53
C ALA A 32 19.76 8.60 21.45
N THR A 33 19.93 8.80 22.76
CA THR A 33 20.31 7.74 23.71
C THR A 33 19.31 6.58 23.75
N LEU A 34 18.01 6.85 23.68
CA LEU A 34 17.00 5.80 23.67
C LEU A 34 17.02 4.95 22.38
N PRO A 35 16.94 5.52 21.17
CA PRO A 35 17.07 4.72 19.96
C PRO A 35 18.44 4.04 19.84
N ASP A 36 19.51 4.68 20.32
CA ASP A 36 20.86 4.09 20.38
C ASP A 36 20.87 2.84 21.28
N ALA A 37 20.37 2.95 22.51
CA ALA A 37 20.27 1.82 23.44
C ALA A 37 19.39 0.68 22.88
N LEU A 38 18.28 1.00 22.22
CA LEU A 38 17.42 -0.01 21.57
C LEU A 38 18.11 -0.67 20.37
N SER A 39 18.94 0.07 19.63
CA SER A 39 19.69 -0.49 18.50
C SER A 39 20.78 -1.48 18.94
N HIS A 40 21.29 -1.31 20.16
CA HIS A 40 22.29 -2.17 20.79
C HIS A 40 21.68 -3.36 21.56
N TRP A 41 20.38 -3.60 21.43
CA TRP A 41 19.75 -4.65 22.22
C TRP A 41 20.12 -6.05 21.69
N ASP A 42 20.98 -6.75 22.42
CA ASP A 42 21.50 -8.10 22.12
C ASP A 42 20.42 -9.19 21.95
N ASN A 43 19.18 -8.88 22.37
CA ASN A 43 18.04 -9.78 22.23
C ASN A 43 17.32 -9.64 20.90
N ILE A 44 17.48 -8.52 20.18
CA ILE A 44 16.80 -8.26 18.90
C ILE A 44 17.73 -8.58 17.74
N TYR A 45 19.01 -8.25 17.88
CA TYR A 45 20.00 -8.47 16.84
C TYR A 45 20.74 -9.80 17.05
N PRO A 46 20.86 -10.64 16.00
CA PRO A 46 21.63 -11.87 16.08
C PRO A 46 23.12 -11.57 16.22
N GLU A 47 23.83 -12.47 16.91
CA GLU A 47 25.28 -12.44 16.92
C GLU A 47 25.83 -12.75 15.52
N ARG A 48 27.11 -12.45 15.29
CA ARG A 48 27.73 -12.71 13.99
C ARG A 48 27.53 -14.17 13.59
N ARG A 49 26.95 -14.40 12.40
CA ARG A 49 26.62 -15.71 11.80
C ARG A 49 25.33 -16.38 12.30
N GLN A 50 24.49 -15.69 13.06
CA GLN A 50 23.12 -16.12 13.34
C GLN A 50 22.12 -15.38 12.44
N ASP A 51 21.04 -16.07 12.06
CA ASP A 51 19.97 -15.47 11.28
C ASP A 51 19.12 -14.52 12.13
N PHE A 52 18.68 -13.41 11.55
CA PHE A 52 17.82 -12.42 12.23
C PHE A 52 16.49 -13.00 12.73
N ILE A 53 16.01 -14.08 12.11
CA ILE A 53 14.81 -14.81 12.52
C ILE A 53 15.01 -15.52 13.86
N SER A 54 16.25 -15.94 14.17
CA SER A 54 16.55 -16.70 15.40
C SER A 54 16.31 -15.89 16.68
N LYS A 55 16.56 -14.58 16.64
CA LYS A 55 16.35 -13.66 17.76
C LYS A 55 14.98 -12.98 17.73
N ASN A 56 14.49 -12.63 16.55
CA ASN A 56 13.18 -12.00 16.40
C ASN A 56 12.37 -12.67 15.27
N PRO A 57 11.45 -13.59 15.61
CA PRO A 57 10.56 -14.24 14.64
C PRO A 57 9.71 -13.27 13.81
N TRP A 58 9.46 -12.07 14.33
CA TRP A 58 8.69 -11.02 13.64
C TRP A 58 9.45 -10.36 12.48
N ASN A 59 10.75 -10.60 12.35
CA ASN A 59 11.53 -10.14 11.20
C ASN A 59 11.18 -10.88 9.90
N TYR A 60 10.41 -11.96 9.98
CA TYR A 60 9.91 -12.64 8.78
C TYR A 60 8.76 -11.85 8.15
N GLN A 61 9.01 -11.22 7.01
CA GLN A 61 7.98 -10.66 6.15
C GLN A 61 7.88 -11.46 4.86
N LYS A 62 6.67 -11.96 4.58
CA LYS A 62 6.37 -12.59 3.30
C LYS A 62 6.18 -11.49 2.25
N ILE A 63 7.26 -11.17 1.55
CA ILE A 63 7.19 -10.28 0.38
C ILE A 63 6.55 -11.09 -0.75
N ILE A 64 5.37 -10.67 -1.19
CA ILE A 64 4.72 -11.25 -2.37
C ILE A 64 5.58 -10.87 -3.57
N LYS A 65 6.15 -11.86 -4.26
CA LYS A 65 6.99 -11.61 -5.44
C LYS A 65 6.10 -11.15 -6.60
N GLN A 66 6.61 -10.26 -7.46
CA GLN A 66 5.87 -9.79 -8.65
C GLN A 66 5.35 -10.93 -9.54
N ASP A 67 6.06 -12.06 -9.57
CA ASP A 67 5.63 -13.25 -10.30
C ASP A 67 4.38 -13.90 -9.68
N GLU A 68 4.22 -13.84 -8.35
CA GLU A 68 3.03 -14.31 -7.63
C GLU A 68 1.86 -13.33 -7.74
N ILE A 69 2.12 -12.03 -7.92
CA ILE A 69 1.10 -11.01 -8.19
C ILE A 69 0.39 -11.29 -9.53
N GLN A 70 1.10 -11.85 -10.51
CA GLN A 70 0.46 -12.27 -11.77
C GLN A 70 -0.51 -13.43 -11.58
N ALA A 71 -0.24 -14.33 -10.63
CA ALA A 71 -1.16 -15.40 -10.26
C ALA A 71 -2.35 -14.87 -9.44
N SER A 72 -2.18 -13.80 -8.64
CA SER A 72 -3.26 -13.17 -7.89
C SER A 72 -4.16 -12.22 -8.71
N LYS A 73 -4.02 -12.19 -10.04
CA LYS A 73 -4.94 -11.52 -10.99
C LYS A 73 -6.37 -12.08 -10.98
N PHE A 74 -6.73 -12.96 -10.04
CA PHE A 74 -8.10 -13.46 -9.85
C PHE A 74 -9.08 -12.40 -9.30
N PHE A 75 -8.63 -11.18 -8.98
CA PHE A 75 -9.52 -10.03 -8.80
C PHE A 75 -9.74 -9.22 -10.09
N ALA A 76 -9.39 -9.76 -11.26
CA ALA A 76 -9.96 -9.31 -12.52
C ALA A 76 -11.45 -9.70 -12.54
N VAL A 77 -12.24 -8.94 -11.78
CA VAL A 77 -13.68 -8.82 -11.96
C VAL A 77 -13.89 -8.70 -13.47
N LYS A 78 -14.49 -9.74 -14.07
CA LYS A 78 -14.73 -9.77 -15.51
C LYS A 78 -15.56 -8.54 -15.86
N VAL A 79 -14.94 -7.57 -16.53
CA VAL A 79 -15.57 -6.32 -16.97
C VAL A 79 -16.85 -6.60 -17.76
N GLU A 80 -16.87 -7.73 -18.49
CA GLU A 80 -18.05 -8.22 -19.22
C GLU A 80 -19.25 -8.55 -18.32
N ALA A 81 -19.03 -9.08 -17.11
CA ALA A 81 -20.13 -9.36 -16.19
C ALA A 81 -20.76 -8.05 -15.66
N PHE A 82 -19.94 -7.02 -15.44
CA PHE A 82 -20.40 -5.70 -15.05
C PHE A 82 -21.11 -4.96 -16.18
N SER A 83 -20.62 -5.03 -17.43
CA SER A 83 -21.27 -4.40 -18.57
C SER A 83 -22.68 -4.98 -18.79
N ASN A 84 -22.81 -6.30 -18.72
CA ASN A 84 -24.09 -6.98 -18.91
C ASN A 84 -25.09 -6.65 -17.79
N LEU A 85 -24.61 -6.47 -16.56
CA LEU A 85 -25.43 -6.08 -15.42
C LEU A 85 -25.86 -4.61 -15.53
N ILE A 86 -24.98 -3.71 -15.96
CA ILE A 86 -25.32 -2.29 -16.17
C ILE A 86 -26.35 -2.17 -17.29
N GLU A 87 -26.20 -2.90 -18.40
CA GLU A 87 -27.19 -2.90 -19.48
C GLU A 87 -28.55 -3.43 -19.04
N SER A 88 -28.58 -4.47 -18.20
CA SER A 88 -29.84 -5.04 -17.70
C SER A 88 -30.54 -4.07 -16.74
N ILE A 89 -29.79 -3.41 -15.85
CA ILE A 89 -30.32 -2.36 -14.97
C ILE A 89 -30.85 -1.19 -15.78
N GLN A 90 -30.11 -0.71 -16.78
CA GLN A 90 -30.58 0.38 -17.64
C GLN A 90 -31.89 0.01 -18.35
N LYS A 91 -31.98 -1.17 -18.95
CA LYS A 91 -33.22 -1.64 -19.60
C LYS A 91 -34.39 -1.72 -18.62
N ALA A 92 -34.16 -2.19 -17.40
CA ALA A 92 -35.18 -2.25 -16.36
C ALA A 92 -35.67 -0.85 -15.97
N LEU A 93 -34.75 0.11 -15.79
CA LEU A 93 -35.08 1.50 -15.47
C LEU A 93 -35.86 2.20 -16.61
N TRP A 94 -35.54 1.91 -17.88
CA TRP A 94 -36.28 2.46 -19.03
C TRP A 94 -37.70 1.89 -19.19
N GLN A 95 -37.98 0.73 -18.58
CA GLN A 95 -39.30 0.10 -18.56
C GLN A 95 -40.13 0.52 -17.35
N ASP A 96 -39.50 1.12 -16.34
CA ASP A 96 -40.19 1.60 -15.15
C ASP A 96 -41.06 2.82 -15.46
N SER A 97 -42.35 2.70 -15.14
CA SER A 97 -43.34 3.75 -15.37
C SER A 97 -43.09 4.99 -14.52
N GLN A 98 -42.52 4.82 -13.32
CA GLN A 98 -42.18 5.94 -12.43
C GLN A 98 -41.01 6.76 -12.97
N TYR A 99 -40.02 6.11 -13.59
CA TYR A 99 -38.88 6.83 -14.19
C TYR A 99 -39.32 7.62 -15.43
N ARG A 100 -40.25 7.06 -16.22
CA ARG A 100 -40.84 7.77 -17.38
C ARG A 100 -41.64 9.00 -16.99
N SER A 101 -42.41 8.96 -15.88
CA SER A 101 -43.13 10.15 -15.41
C SER A 101 -42.19 11.25 -14.94
N ILE A 102 -41.10 10.90 -14.24
CA ILE A 102 -40.08 11.88 -13.79
C ILE A 102 -39.42 12.58 -14.99
N LEU A 103 -39.14 11.86 -16.08
CA LEU A 103 -38.57 12.47 -17.30
C LEU A 103 -39.56 13.37 -18.04
N GLN A 104 -40.86 13.05 -18.01
CA GLN A 104 -41.90 13.88 -18.61
C GLN A 104 -42.16 15.17 -17.81
N ASP A 105 -41.95 15.14 -16.49
CA ASP A 105 -42.06 16.32 -15.62
C ASP A 105 -40.87 17.29 -15.72
N LEU A 106 -39.77 16.88 -16.37
CA LEU A 106 -38.53 17.66 -16.53
C LEU A 106 -38.42 18.38 -17.89
N GLY A 107 -39.37 18.19 -18.80
CA GLY A 107 -39.45 18.86 -20.12
C GLY A 107 -40.57 19.87 -20.20
#